data_AF-A0A1Q2YFD8-F1
#
_entry.id   AF-A0A1Q2YFD8-F1
#
_cell.length_a   1.000
_cell.length_b   1.000
_cell.length_c   1.000
_cell.angle_alpha   90.00
_cell.angle_beta   90.00
_cell.angle_gamma   90.00
#
_symmetry.space_group_name_H-M   'P 1'
#
loop_
_entity.id
_entity.type
_entity.pdbx_description
1 polymer ?
#
loop_
_entity_poly.entity_id
_entity_poly.type
_entity_poly.pdbx_seq_one_letter_code
_entity_poly.pdbx_strand_id
1 'polypeptide(L)'
;MKFDFVFSTLALAASALAVKDNQDTTTLTASLSSTTSISVPSGCSYSKAFTATAQSDLDTLAGCQAIKGDVVITGELGSANIANVKVIYGDLQVYDTQTLEALTADSVTTITGALKLHNVTLLSTLSFASLSSIGAINWVTLPNLGETGLHEVNECNSILVSDTNLTALDGLNPTDVEVFNVNNNKQLVSISSSIETISNALTVAFNGNDTTVEFEDLIWANNMTFYSVSSIYIPEIVAINKSAGFFESSVEELDFSLVTSIGGDLTIENNEQLSYIDFGNVTSIGGGLVIVNNTELVSIDNLDSIKSIQGAAIIKGDFDNCTMHSLKTVKGSFDLETTGYADCQPFKKLSKNGGIKGDYTCKAKTKKSSSSSKTSKSSKSSTKTKSSSKTTSGSDDSASGNKNISSSSSSSSSAEVSSISSTSKGDASFLKCSSVFSTMAAIFFSLL
;
A
#
# COMPACT_ATOMS: atom_id res chain seq x y z
N MET A 1 -17.15 5.53 -40.21
CA MET A 1 -16.31 6.74 -40.05
C MET A 1 -15.17 6.34 -39.13
N LYS A 2 -13.93 6.56 -39.57
CA LYS A 2 -12.71 6.21 -38.83
C LYS A 2 -12.67 7.02 -37.53
N PHE A 3 -12.52 6.35 -36.39
CA PHE A 3 -12.19 7.00 -35.13
C PHE A 3 -10.67 7.07 -35.05
N ASP A 4 -10.13 8.26 -35.33
CA ASP A 4 -8.75 8.60 -34.98
C ASP A 4 -8.73 8.80 -33.46
N PHE A 5 -8.28 7.77 -32.74
CA PHE A 5 -7.87 7.92 -31.34
C PHE A 5 -6.58 8.75 -31.33
N VAL A 6 -6.74 10.06 -31.22
CA VAL A 6 -5.65 10.94 -30.81
C VAL A 6 -5.42 10.66 -29.32
N PHE A 7 -4.49 9.74 -29.03
CA PHE A 7 -3.83 9.67 -27.74
C PHE A 7 -3.09 11.00 -27.54
N SER A 8 -3.78 11.97 -26.94
CA SER A 8 -3.11 13.11 -26.31
C SER A 8 -2.41 12.56 -25.08
N THR A 9 -1.12 12.27 -25.24
CA THR A 9 -0.16 12.06 -24.16
C THR A 9 -0.06 13.33 -23.31
N LEU A 10 -1.06 13.57 -22.47
CA LEU A 10 -0.87 14.38 -21.28
C LEU A 10 -0.28 13.44 -20.24
N ALA A 11 1.05 13.36 -20.23
CA ALA A 11 1.79 12.96 -19.05
C ALA A 11 1.45 14.00 -17.97
N LEU A 12 0.33 13.77 -17.28
CA LEU A 12 -0.05 14.51 -16.09
C LEU A 12 1.01 14.18 -15.06
N ALA A 13 1.56 15.23 -14.46
CA ALA A 13 2.48 15.14 -13.35
C ALA A 13 1.76 14.58 -12.10
N ALA A 14 1.39 13.31 -12.13
CA ALA A 14 1.17 12.47 -10.94
C ALA A 14 2.54 12.05 -10.33
N SER A 15 3.65 12.36 -11.00
CA SER A 15 5.02 12.04 -10.60
C SER A 15 5.60 12.87 -9.45
N ALA A 16 4.80 13.65 -8.72
CA ALA A 16 5.29 14.42 -7.57
C ALA A 16 5.02 13.76 -6.21
N LEU A 17 4.21 12.69 -6.13
CA LEU A 17 3.95 11.97 -4.87
C LEU A 17 4.67 10.63 -4.77
N ALA A 18 5.07 10.00 -5.87
CA ALA A 18 5.67 8.66 -5.84
C ALA A 18 7.21 8.60 -5.77
N VAL A 19 7.96 9.71 -5.90
CA VAL A 19 9.45 9.64 -6.00
C VAL A 19 10.19 10.83 -5.36
N LYS A 20 9.59 11.55 -4.41
CA LYS A 20 10.31 12.60 -3.65
C LYS A 20 10.60 12.25 -2.19
N ASP A 21 10.35 11.01 -1.80
CA ASP A 21 10.88 10.42 -0.57
C ASP A 21 11.93 9.34 -0.86
N ASN A 22 12.71 9.53 -1.93
CA ASN A 22 14.01 8.89 -2.10
C ASN A 22 15.05 9.59 -1.19
N GLN A 23 14.72 9.76 0.10
CA GLN A 23 15.79 9.67 1.08
C GLN A 23 16.31 8.25 0.98
N ASP A 24 17.61 8.11 0.91
CA ASP A 24 18.33 6.85 0.87
C ASP A 24 17.81 5.93 2.00
N THR A 25 16.82 5.07 1.69
CA THR A 25 16.15 4.20 2.66
C THR A 25 17.07 3.10 3.15
N THR A 26 18.28 2.97 2.60
CA THR A 26 19.28 1.97 3.04
C THR A 26 19.72 2.16 4.50
N THR A 27 19.43 3.31 5.13
CA THR A 27 19.79 3.57 6.54
C THR A 27 18.64 4.16 7.36
N LEU A 28 17.86 3.29 8.01
CA LEU A 28 17.08 3.70 9.18
C LEU A 28 18.01 3.81 10.40
N THR A 29 17.96 4.97 11.07
CA THR A 29 18.56 5.15 12.39
C THR A 29 17.47 5.66 13.31
N ALA A 30 16.95 4.79 14.17
CA ALA A 30 16.12 5.19 15.29
C ALA A 30 16.70 4.57 16.56
N SER A 31 16.69 5.35 17.64
CA SER A 31 17.22 4.93 18.93
C SER A 31 16.14 4.97 19.98
N LEU A 32 15.94 3.87 20.70
CA LEU A 32 15.07 3.82 21.86
C LEU A 32 15.83 4.21 23.13
N SER A 33 15.13 4.92 24.01
CA SER A 33 15.55 5.03 25.41
C SER A 33 15.18 3.72 26.11
N SER A 34 16.19 2.92 26.46
CA SER A 34 15.96 1.62 27.11
C SER A 34 15.25 1.79 28.46
N THR A 35 14.16 1.05 28.65
CA THR A 35 13.46 0.90 29.93
C THR A 35 14.16 -0.11 30.87
N THR A 36 15.10 -0.89 30.32
CA THR A 36 15.87 -1.93 31.01
C THR A 36 17.32 -1.48 31.25
N SER A 37 17.67 -1.19 32.51
CA SER A 37 19.05 -0.87 32.88
C SER A 37 19.81 -2.10 33.37
N ILE A 38 20.55 -2.76 32.49
CA ILE A 38 21.52 -3.80 32.86
C ILE A 38 22.90 -3.15 32.93
N SER A 39 23.64 -3.38 34.04
CA SER A 39 24.99 -2.87 34.18
C SER A 39 25.90 -3.45 33.09
N VAL A 40 26.65 -2.60 32.39
CA VAL A 40 27.60 -3.01 31.35
C VAL A 40 28.99 -3.20 31.98
N PRO A 41 29.56 -4.42 32.01
CA PRO A 41 30.93 -4.63 32.44
C PRO A 41 31.92 -3.89 31.54
N SER A 42 33.08 -3.49 32.06
CA SER A 42 34.07 -2.72 31.28
C SER A 42 34.56 -3.46 30.02
N GLY A 43 34.59 -4.79 30.04
CA GLY A 43 34.96 -5.62 28.89
C GLY A 43 33.87 -5.73 27.79
N CYS A 44 32.66 -5.25 28.06
CA CYS A 44 31.50 -5.30 27.16
C CYS A 44 31.12 -3.90 26.64
N SER A 45 32.00 -2.91 26.85
CA SER A 45 31.80 -1.53 26.44
C SER A 45 32.81 -1.16 25.35
N TYR A 46 32.33 -0.97 24.14
CA TYR A 46 33.15 -0.74 22.95
C TYR A 46 32.99 0.72 22.46
N SER A 47 34.11 1.41 22.30
CA SER A 47 34.15 2.78 21.75
C SER A 47 34.15 2.81 20.21
N LYS A 48 34.44 1.66 19.61
CA LYS A 48 34.30 1.35 18.17
C LYS A 48 33.42 0.11 18.07
N ALA A 49 32.81 -0.13 16.91
CA ALA A 49 32.02 -1.34 16.70
C ALA A 49 32.83 -2.60 17.04
N PHE A 50 32.20 -3.54 17.75
CA PHE A 50 32.71 -4.89 17.93
C PHE A 50 32.46 -5.68 16.64
N THR A 51 33.51 -6.09 15.94
CA THR A 51 33.40 -6.82 14.68
C THR A 51 33.68 -8.31 14.88
N ALA A 52 32.71 -9.14 14.53
CA ALA A 52 32.84 -10.59 14.50
C ALA A 52 33.00 -11.10 13.06
N THR A 53 34.01 -11.93 12.85
CA THR A 53 34.30 -12.59 11.57
C THR A 53 34.23 -14.12 11.67
N ALA A 54 34.15 -14.66 12.88
CA ALA A 54 33.93 -16.07 13.17
C ALA A 54 33.00 -16.22 14.38
N GLN A 55 32.37 -17.39 14.55
CA GLN A 55 31.56 -17.68 15.74
C GLN A 55 32.40 -17.54 17.03
N SER A 56 33.69 -17.88 16.99
CA SER A 56 34.60 -17.73 18.14
C SER A 56 34.73 -16.28 18.63
N ASP A 57 34.52 -15.29 17.76
CA ASP A 57 34.51 -13.88 18.15
C ASP A 57 33.24 -13.59 18.97
N LEU A 58 32.07 -14.06 18.50
CA LEU A 58 30.79 -13.93 19.21
C LEU A 58 30.79 -14.68 20.55
N ASP A 59 31.48 -15.81 20.64
CA ASP A 59 31.62 -16.57 21.88
C ASP A 59 32.33 -15.76 22.99
N THR A 60 33.16 -14.77 22.63
CA THR A 60 33.77 -13.85 23.60
C THR A 60 32.75 -12.93 24.28
N LEU A 61 31.58 -12.72 23.66
CA LEU A 61 30.48 -11.94 24.21
C LEU A 61 29.64 -12.74 25.21
N ALA A 62 29.80 -14.06 25.32
CA ALA A 62 28.95 -14.91 26.17
C ALA A 62 29.03 -14.58 27.66
N GLY A 63 30.07 -13.87 28.10
CA GLY A 63 30.20 -13.33 29.47
C GLY A 63 29.48 -12.00 29.70
N CYS A 64 28.95 -11.37 28.65
CA CYS A 64 28.26 -10.08 28.69
C CYS A 64 26.74 -10.28 28.74
N GLN A 65 26.08 -9.79 29.78
CA GLN A 65 24.61 -9.67 29.77
C GLN A 65 24.13 -8.43 29.02
N ALA A 66 24.98 -7.40 28.94
CA ALA A 66 24.72 -6.19 28.18
C ALA A 66 25.98 -5.73 27.46
N ILE A 67 25.80 -5.22 26.24
CA ILE A 67 26.84 -4.64 25.40
C ILE A 67 26.58 -3.16 25.23
N LYS A 68 27.62 -2.33 25.31
CA LYS A 68 27.55 -0.91 24.94
C LYS A 68 28.38 -0.66 23.70
N GLY A 69 27.77 -0.08 22.68
CA GLY A 69 28.35 0.09 21.35
C GLY A 69 27.80 -0.94 20.36
N ASP A 70 28.12 -0.73 19.09
CA ASP A 70 27.57 -1.52 17.99
C ASP A 70 28.24 -2.89 17.86
N VAL A 71 27.49 -3.88 17.41
CA VAL A 71 27.96 -5.23 17.06
C VAL A 71 27.81 -5.40 15.54
N VAL A 72 28.88 -5.82 14.88
CA VAL A 72 28.96 -5.97 13.42
C VAL A 72 29.41 -7.39 13.09
N ILE A 73 28.68 -8.09 12.22
CA ILE A 73 29.00 -9.44 11.74
C ILE A 73 29.24 -9.37 10.24
N THR A 74 30.44 -9.75 9.79
CA THR A 74 30.84 -9.62 8.37
C THR A 74 31.68 -10.80 7.84
N GLY A 75 31.93 -11.82 8.65
CA GLY A 75 32.75 -12.96 8.23
C GLY A 75 31.96 -14.11 7.62
N GLU A 76 32.66 -15.20 7.31
CA GLU A 76 32.09 -16.42 6.73
C GLU A 76 31.73 -17.45 7.82
N LEU A 77 30.68 -17.20 8.59
CA LEU A 77 30.37 -17.99 9.79
C LEU A 77 29.56 -19.28 9.53
N GLY A 78 28.80 -19.36 8.43
CA GLY A 78 27.76 -20.39 8.28
C GLY A 78 26.56 -20.13 9.20
N SER A 79 26.80 -20.10 10.51
CA SER A 79 25.83 -19.72 11.53
C SER A 79 26.46 -18.76 12.55
N ALA A 80 25.70 -17.74 12.96
CA ALA A 80 26.07 -16.78 13.98
C ALA A 80 25.11 -16.89 15.17
N ASN A 81 25.66 -17.11 16.36
CA ASN A 81 24.90 -17.20 17.60
C ASN A 81 25.45 -16.22 18.65
N ILE A 82 24.60 -15.32 19.15
CA ILE A 82 24.90 -14.40 20.24
C ILE A 82 24.27 -14.94 21.53
N ALA A 83 25.05 -15.69 22.31
CA ALA A 83 24.59 -16.32 23.54
C ALA A 83 24.62 -15.35 24.75
N ASN A 84 23.65 -15.49 25.66
CA ASN A 84 23.55 -14.82 26.97
C ASN A 84 23.39 -13.28 26.99
N VAL A 85 23.67 -12.60 25.87
CA VAL A 85 23.45 -11.16 25.75
C VAL A 85 21.95 -10.89 25.78
N LYS A 86 21.54 -10.01 26.69
CA LYS A 86 20.14 -9.57 26.84
C LYS A 86 19.88 -8.21 26.22
N VAL A 87 20.87 -7.30 26.31
CA VAL A 87 20.71 -5.93 25.84
C VAL A 87 21.91 -5.49 25.01
N ILE A 88 21.64 -4.89 23.86
CA ILE A 88 22.62 -4.20 23.03
C ILE A 88 22.30 -2.71 23.05
N TYR A 89 23.10 -1.92 23.77
CA TYR A 89 23.03 -0.46 23.77
C TYR A 89 23.77 0.11 22.55
N GLY A 90 23.22 -0.16 21.37
CA GLY A 90 23.78 0.16 20.06
C GLY A 90 23.04 -0.58 18.94
N ASP A 91 23.63 -0.61 17.76
CA ASP A 91 23.14 -1.38 16.61
C ASP A 91 23.65 -2.84 16.63
N LEU A 92 22.87 -3.76 16.07
CA LEU A 92 23.35 -5.08 15.62
C LEU A 92 23.28 -5.12 14.10
N GLN A 93 24.41 -5.32 13.45
CA GLN A 93 24.55 -5.15 12.01
C GLN A 93 25.17 -6.39 11.36
N VAL A 94 24.57 -6.85 10.27
CA VAL A 94 25.08 -7.95 9.44
C VAL A 94 25.07 -7.50 7.98
N TYR A 95 26.25 -7.50 7.36
CA TYR A 95 26.44 -7.00 5.99
C TYR A 95 27.20 -8.00 5.13
N ASP A 96 26.72 -8.19 3.90
CA ASP A 96 27.46 -8.78 2.78
C ASP A 96 28.06 -10.17 3.06
N THR A 97 27.40 -10.97 3.91
CA THR A 97 27.87 -12.32 4.22
C THR A 97 27.27 -13.32 3.23
N GLN A 98 28.12 -13.91 2.39
CA GLN A 98 27.70 -14.87 1.36
C GLN A 98 27.56 -16.31 1.87
N THR A 99 27.78 -16.55 3.17
CA THR A 99 27.74 -17.90 3.76
C THR A 99 26.83 -18.00 4.98
N LEU A 100 26.32 -16.89 5.52
CA LEU A 100 25.51 -16.93 6.74
C LEU A 100 24.11 -17.43 6.43
N GLU A 101 23.78 -18.62 6.94
CA GLU A 101 22.49 -19.29 6.78
C GLU A 101 21.57 -19.06 7.99
N ALA A 102 22.15 -18.86 9.17
CA ALA A 102 21.41 -18.69 10.42
C ALA A 102 22.00 -17.60 11.34
N LEU A 103 21.14 -16.73 11.87
CA LEU A 103 21.46 -15.76 12.93
C LEU A 103 20.52 -15.96 14.11
N THR A 104 21.07 -16.33 15.27
CA THR A 104 20.31 -16.57 16.50
C THR A 104 20.80 -15.69 17.65
N ALA A 105 19.87 -15.05 18.35
CA ALA A 105 20.15 -14.23 19.53
C ALA A 105 18.95 -14.24 20.49
N ASP A 106 18.43 -15.43 20.80
CA ASP A 106 17.15 -15.61 21.50
C ASP A 106 17.07 -15.00 22.89
N SER A 107 18.21 -14.72 23.53
CA SER A 107 18.24 -14.07 24.85
C SER A 107 18.14 -12.54 24.77
N VAL A 108 18.32 -11.95 23.58
CA VAL A 108 18.29 -10.50 23.40
C VAL A 108 16.85 -10.03 23.54
N THR A 109 16.60 -9.21 24.56
CA THR A 109 15.31 -8.58 24.81
C THR A 109 15.24 -7.18 24.23
N THR A 110 16.40 -6.50 24.13
CA THR A 110 16.46 -5.09 23.74
C THR A 110 17.66 -4.77 22.86
N ILE A 111 17.42 -4.08 21.75
CA ILE A 111 18.45 -3.44 20.92
C ILE A 111 18.10 -1.96 20.83
N THR A 112 18.85 -1.08 21.49
CA THR A 112 18.45 0.34 21.51
C THR A 112 18.60 1.02 20.17
N GLY A 113 19.53 0.56 19.34
CA GLY A 113 19.69 0.99 17.95
C GLY A 113 18.90 0.10 16.98
N ALA A 114 19.46 -0.15 15.80
CA ALA A 114 18.81 -0.93 14.78
C ALA A 114 19.35 -2.36 14.65
N LEU A 115 18.47 -3.29 14.25
CA LEU A 115 18.85 -4.58 13.67
C LEU A 115 18.94 -4.40 12.15
N LYS A 116 20.17 -4.32 11.65
CA LYS A 116 20.46 -4.08 10.23
C LYS A 116 20.91 -5.38 9.59
N LEU A 117 20.11 -5.91 8.67
CA LEU A 117 20.43 -7.08 7.87
C LEU A 117 20.43 -6.66 6.41
N HIS A 118 21.61 -6.61 5.79
CA HIS A 118 21.74 -6.09 4.44
C HIS A 118 22.59 -7.03 3.58
N ASN A 119 22.01 -7.46 2.46
CA ASN A 119 22.65 -8.36 1.49
C ASN A 119 23.14 -9.68 2.15
N VAL A 120 22.32 -10.26 3.02
CA VAL A 120 22.60 -11.53 3.71
C VAL A 120 21.86 -12.64 2.96
N THR A 121 22.34 -12.94 1.76
CA THR A 121 21.53 -13.63 0.74
C THR A 121 21.20 -15.09 1.03
N LEU A 122 21.95 -15.77 1.89
CA LEU A 122 21.70 -17.15 2.30
C LEU A 122 20.93 -17.29 3.62
N LEU A 123 20.63 -16.18 4.30
CA LEU A 123 19.97 -16.23 5.59
C LEU A 123 18.56 -16.81 5.43
N SER A 124 18.36 -17.98 6.01
CA SER A 124 17.07 -18.68 6.02
C SER A 124 16.49 -18.81 7.43
N THR A 125 17.34 -18.72 8.46
CA THR A 125 16.95 -18.77 9.86
C THR A 125 17.34 -17.47 10.56
N LEU A 126 16.34 -16.74 11.04
CA LEU A 126 16.51 -15.62 11.96
C LEU A 126 15.79 -16.00 13.26
N SER A 127 16.40 -15.76 14.42
CA SER A 127 15.76 -16.08 15.70
C SER A 127 16.12 -15.06 16.78
N PHE A 128 15.10 -14.35 17.24
CA PHE A 128 15.16 -13.33 18.30
C PHE A 128 13.96 -13.53 19.24
N ALA A 129 13.82 -14.74 19.78
CA ALA A 129 12.63 -15.19 20.49
C ALA A 129 12.19 -14.31 21.68
N SER A 130 13.12 -13.60 22.32
CA SER A 130 12.81 -12.72 23.47
C SER A 130 12.81 -11.23 23.12
N LEU A 131 13.08 -10.85 21.87
CA LEU A 131 13.20 -9.44 21.49
C LEU A 131 11.83 -8.76 21.58
N SER A 132 11.73 -7.76 22.46
CA SER A 132 10.49 -7.01 22.68
C SER A 132 10.62 -5.52 22.34
N SER A 133 11.85 -4.99 22.35
CA SER A 133 12.13 -3.56 22.17
C SER A 133 13.33 -3.35 21.26
N ILE A 134 13.14 -2.61 20.17
CA ILE A 134 14.17 -2.34 19.19
C ILE A 134 14.08 -0.91 18.64
N GLY A 135 15.20 -0.21 18.46
CA GLY A 135 15.20 1.11 17.83
C GLY A 135 14.59 1.08 16.43
N ALA A 136 15.16 0.27 15.54
CA ALA A 136 14.65 0.08 14.19
C ALA A 136 14.92 -1.32 13.63
N ILE A 137 14.09 -1.73 12.68
CA ILE A 137 14.33 -2.86 11.79
C ILE A 137 14.72 -2.31 10.42
N ASN A 138 15.87 -2.77 9.91
CA ASN A 138 16.34 -2.43 8.57
C ASN A 138 16.81 -3.69 7.85
N TRP A 139 15.89 -4.34 7.15
CA TRP A 139 16.10 -5.60 6.44
C TRP A 139 16.02 -5.35 4.95
N VAL A 140 17.12 -5.56 4.25
CA VAL A 140 17.24 -5.27 2.82
C VAL A 140 18.00 -6.39 2.12
N THR A 141 17.41 -6.95 1.07
CA THR A 141 18.02 -8.03 0.26
C THR A 141 18.28 -9.30 1.10
N LEU A 142 17.18 -9.96 1.49
CA LEU A 142 17.17 -11.22 2.26
C LEU A 142 16.32 -12.28 1.54
N PRO A 143 16.69 -12.67 0.30
CA PRO A 143 15.85 -13.48 -0.59
C PRO A 143 15.58 -14.92 -0.13
N ASN A 144 16.19 -15.38 0.96
CA ASN A 144 15.93 -16.71 1.54
C ASN A 144 15.25 -16.63 2.92
N LEU A 145 15.01 -15.43 3.46
CA LEU A 145 14.37 -15.27 4.76
C LEU A 145 12.86 -15.40 4.59
N GLY A 146 12.31 -16.54 5.04
CA GLY A 146 10.88 -16.86 4.93
C GLY A 146 10.02 -16.46 6.13
N GLU A 147 10.65 -16.29 7.30
CA GLU A 147 9.98 -15.92 8.55
C GLU A 147 10.77 -14.81 9.26
N THR A 148 10.08 -13.96 10.03
CA THR A 148 10.71 -12.83 10.72
C THR A 148 11.62 -13.28 11.86
N GLY A 149 11.40 -14.47 12.43
CA GLY A 149 12.13 -14.93 13.62
C GLY A 149 11.81 -14.15 14.88
N LEU A 150 10.76 -13.32 14.84
CA LEU A 150 10.28 -12.48 15.94
C LEU A 150 9.05 -13.13 16.57
N HIS A 151 8.84 -12.88 17.86
CA HIS A 151 7.64 -13.31 18.56
C HIS A 151 6.71 -12.13 18.86
N GLU A 152 7.17 -11.14 19.64
CA GLU A 152 6.35 -10.01 20.05
C GLU A 152 7.20 -8.76 20.32
N VAL A 153 7.55 -8.04 19.24
CA VAL A 153 8.21 -6.74 19.30
C VAL A 153 7.16 -5.65 19.48
N ASN A 154 7.07 -5.10 20.68
CA ASN A 154 6.07 -4.11 21.09
C ASN A 154 6.59 -2.66 21.06
N GLU A 155 7.91 -2.47 20.97
CA GLU A 155 8.53 -1.15 20.81
C GLU A 155 9.44 -1.17 19.58
N CYS A 156 9.10 -0.39 18.55
CA CYS A 156 9.90 -0.21 17.35
C CYS A 156 9.56 1.13 16.68
N ASN A 157 10.55 2.03 16.57
CA ASN A 157 10.29 3.35 16.01
C ASN A 157 10.26 3.35 14.48
N SER A 158 10.95 2.42 13.82
CA SER A 158 11.02 2.41 12.35
C SER A 158 11.23 1.02 11.80
N ILE A 159 10.49 0.69 10.75
CA ILE A 159 10.51 -0.62 10.10
C ILE A 159 10.75 -0.39 8.61
N LEU A 160 11.84 -0.97 8.09
CA LEU A 160 12.09 -1.18 6.68
C LEU A 160 12.31 -2.66 6.42
N VAL A 161 11.48 -3.24 5.57
CA VAL A 161 11.61 -4.62 5.11
C VAL A 161 11.50 -4.64 3.59
N SER A 162 12.62 -4.88 2.92
CA SER A 162 12.76 -4.86 1.47
C SER A 162 13.42 -6.11 0.91
N ASP A 163 12.89 -6.60 -0.20
CA ASP A 163 13.49 -7.68 -1.00
C ASP A 163 13.75 -8.96 -0.16
N THR A 164 12.74 -9.38 0.59
CA THR A 164 12.76 -10.62 1.39
C THR A 164 11.86 -11.69 0.76
N ASN A 165 11.96 -12.92 1.29
CA ASN A 165 11.07 -14.02 0.94
C ASN A 165 9.99 -14.28 2.01
N LEU A 166 9.75 -13.29 2.88
CA LEU A 166 8.74 -13.37 3.91
C LEU A 166 7.36 -13.56 3.28
N THR A 167 6.55 -14.45 3.87
CA THR A 167 5.15 -14.65 3.49
C THR A 167 4.18 -13.86 4.36
N ALA A 168 4.58 -13.55 5.58
CA ALA A 168 3.86 -12.69 6.52
C ALA A 168 4.87 -11.83 7.31
N LEU A 169 4.42 -10.67 7.80
CA LEU A 169 5.21 -9.81 8.68
C LEU A 169 4.80 -9.99 10.14
N ASP A 170 5.03 -11.18 10.69
CA ASP A 170 4.60 -11.54 12.03
C ASP A 170 5.56 -11.05 13.13
N GLY A 171 5.01 -10.83 14.33
CA GLY A 171 5.77 -10.52 15.54
C GLY A 171 6.21 -9.06 15.68
N LEU A 172 5.70 -8.16 14.84
CA LEU A 172 5.93 -6.71 14.91
C LEU A 172 4.65 -5.97 15.25
N ASN A 173 4.49 -5.61 16.53
CA ASN A 173 3.30 -4.96 17.06
C ASN A 173 3.62 -3.66 17.83
N PRO A 174 4.43 -2.74 17.29
CA PRO A 174 4.64 -1.45 17.93
C PRO A 174 3.37 -0.59 17.88
N THR A 175 3.14 0.22 18.92
CA THR A 175 2.01 1.17 18.96
C THR A 175 2.30 2.45 18.17
N ASP A 176 3.49 3.03 18.36
CA ASP A 176 3.91 4.30 17.74
C ASP A 176 5.09 4.06 16.82
N VAL A 177 4.95 4.43 15.54
CA VAL A 177 5.98 4.26 14.52
C VAL A 177 6.24 5.59 13.81
N GLU A 178 7.49 5.87 13.48
CA GLU A 178 7.83 7.00 12.61
C GLU A 178 7.68 6.57 11.14
N VAL A 179 8.39 5.52 10.74
CA VAL A 179 8.41 5.00 9.38
C VAL A 179 8.02 3.54 9.37
N PHE A 180 7.00 3.19 8.58
CA PHE A 180 6.66 1.83 8.24
C PHE A 180 6.78 1.67 6.73
N ASN A 181 7.80 0.94 6.26
CA ASN A 181 8.07 0.74 4.84
C ASN A 181 8.31 -0.74 4.54
N VAL A 182 7.32 -1.38 3.91
CA VAL A 182 7.38 -2.78 3.51
C VAL A 182 7.23 -2.84 2.00
N ASN A 183 8.31 -3.16 1.30
CA ASN A 183 8.32 -3.10 -0.15
C ASN A 183 9.11 -4.22 -0.83
N ASN A 184 8.78 -4.52 -2.08
CA ASN A 184 9.49 -5.52 -2.90
C ASN A 184 9.54 -6.95 -2.31
N ASN A 185 8.65 -7.30 -1.38
CA ASN A 185 8.57 -8.64 -0.80
C ASN A 185 7.57 -9.50 -1.59
N LYS A 186 8.03 -10.09 -2.70
CA LYS A 186 7.15 -10.72 -3.71
C LYS A 186 6.36 -11.94 -3.22
N GLN A 187 6.76 -12.56 -2.12
CA GLN A 187 6.05 -13.68 -1.51
C GLN A 187 5.14 -13.26 -0.35
N LEU A 188 5.16 -11.99 0.03
CA LEU A 188 4.39 -11.48 1.16
C LEU A 188 2.91 -11.47 0.79
N VAL A 189 2.09 -12.07 1.65
CA VAL A 189 0.64 -12.22 1.48
C VAL A 189 -0.12 -11.42 2.52
N SER A 190 0.43 -11.25 3.72
CA SER A 190 -0.25 -10.53 4.80
C SER A 190 0.69 -9.59 5.54
N ILE A 191 0.19 -8.39 5.81
CA ILE A 191 0.80 -7.41 6.70
C ILE A 191 -0.25 -7.05 7.75
N SER A 192 0.04 -7.33 9.01
CA SER A 192 -0.78 -6.90 10.13
C SER A 192 0.09 -6.39 11.28
N SER A 193 -0.43 -5.44 12.05
CA SER A 193 0.26 -4.87 13.20
C SER A 193 -0.69 -4.06 14.08
N SER A 194 -0.42 -4.00 15.38
CA SER A 194 -1.14 -3.17 16.37
C SER A 194 -0.70 -1.70 16.39
N ILE A 195 -0.32 -1.15 15.23
CA ILE A 195 0.13 0.24 15.12
C ILE A 195 -1.07 1.17 15.26
N GLU A 196 -0.97 2.12 16.19
CA GLU A 196 -1.96 3.18 16.41
C GLU A 196 -1.57 4.48 15.68
N THR A 197 -0.27 4.81 15.63
CA THR A 197 0.20 6.06 15.02
C THR A 197 1.40 5.91 14.10
N ILE A 198 1.38 6.63 12.97
CA ILE A 198 2.51 6.71 12.03
C ILE A 198 2.91 8.17 11.78
N SER A 199 4.01 8.62 12.37
CA SER A 199 4.38 10.05 12.43
C SER A 199 5.12 10.60 11.22
N ASN A 200 5.72 9.75 10.40
CA ASN A 200 6.35 10.17 9.16
C ASN A 200 5.66 9.55 7.93
N ALA A 201 5.79 8.24 7.70
CA ALA A 201 5.31 7.62 6.47
C ALA A 201 4.93 6.15 6.65
N LEU A 202 3.75 5.78 6.15
CA LEU A 202 3.31 4.42 5.90
C LEU A 202 3.44 4.13 4.39
N THR A 203 4.24 3.14 4.02
CA THR A 203 4.42 2.69 2.63
C THR A 203 4.34 1.18 2.56
N VAL A 204 3.39 0.68 1.77
CA VAL A 204 3.29 -0.72 1.38
C VAL A 204 3.26 -0.77 -0.14
N ALA A 205 4.32 -1.31 -0.76
CA ALA A 205 4.50 -1.18 -2.20
C ALA A 205 5.19 -2.40 -2.83
N PHE A 206 4.71 -2.84 -3.99
CA PHE A 206 5.39 -3.87 -4.80
C PHE A 206 5.64 -5.20 -4.07
N ASN A 207 4.75 -5.59 -3.15
CA ASN A 207 4.80 -6.87 -2.45
C ASN A 207 4.11 -7.96 -3.28
N GLY A 208 3.76 -9.11 -2.68
CA GLY A 208 3.02 -10.15 -3.38
C GLY A 208 1.67 -9.63 -3.89
N ASN A 209 1.19 -10.16 -5.03
CA ASN A 209 -0.02 -9.68 -5.69
C ASN A 209 -1.28 -9.77 -4.82
N ASP A 210 -1.27 -10.68 -3.85
CA ASP A 210 -2.38 -10.92 -2.93
C ASP A 210 -2.15 -10.27 -1.55
N THR A 211 -1.19 -9.34 -1.42
CA THR A 211 -0.85 -8.71 -0.12
C THR A 211 -2.04 -7.98 0.49
N THR A 212 -2.57 -8.52 1.59
CA THR A 212 -3.56 -7.86 2.44
C THR A 212 -2.87 -6.97 3.47
N VAL A 213 -3.47 -5.83 3.78
CA VAL A 213 -2.99 -4.90 4.81
C VAL A 213 -4.07 -4.71 5.87
N GLU A 214 -3.74 -5.04 7.12
CA GLU A 214 -4.66 -4.98 8.27
C GLU A 214 -4.02 -4.19 9.42
N PHE A 215 -4.46 -2.95 9.61
CA PHE A 215 -4.08 -2.13 10.76
C PHE A 215 -5.35 -1.71 11.51
N GLU A 216 -5.90 -2.64 12.28
CA GLU A 216 -7.18 -2.47 12.98
C GLU A 216 -7.18 -1.27 13.93
N ASP A 217 -6.03 -1.01 14.57
CA ASP A 217 -5.88 0.00 15.61
C ASP A 217 -5.35 1.35 15.09
N LEU A 218 -5.05 1.48 13.79
CA LEU A 218 -4.40 2.70 13.26
C LEU A 218 -5.38 3.88 13.24
N ILE A 219 -5.21 4.79 14.19
CA ILE A 219 -6.06 5.97 14.37
C ILE A 219 -5.56 7.21 13.63
N TRP A 220 -4.25 7.30 13.37
CA TRP A 220 -3.64 8.48 12.77
C TRP A 220 -2.38 8.16 11.96
N ALA A 221 -2.28 8.76 10.77
CA ALA A 221 -1.08 8.66 9.94
C ALA A 221 -0.68 10.02 9.35
N ASN A 222 0.62 10.26 9.23
CA ASN A 222 1.12 11.46 8.59
C ASN A 222 1.03 11.35 7.06
N ASN A 223 1.54 10.27 6.48
CA ASN A 223 1.46 9.97 5.05
C ASN A 223 1.12 8.49 4.88
N MET A 224 0.28 8.16 3.90
CA MET A 224 -0.02 6.78 3.53
C MET A 224 0.15 6.59 2.03
N THR A 225 0.84 5.53 1.64
CA THR A 225 1.02 5.14 0.24
C THR A 225 0.88 3.63 0.12
N PHE A 226 -0.11 3.21 -0.65
CA PHE A 226 -0.38 1.82 -0.98
C PHE A 226 -0.24 1.61 -2.47
N TYR A 227 0.59 0.65 -2.86
CA TYR A 227 0.85 0.30 -4.24
C TYR A 227 0.85 -1.22 -4.41
N SER A 228 0.06 -1.73 -5.36
CA SER A 228 -0.08 -3.18 -5.62
C SER A 228 -0.42 -3.99 -4.36
N VAL A 229 -1.48 -3.58 -3.66
CA VAL A 229 -2.08 -4.35 -2.56
C VAL A 229 -3.44 -4.93 -2.97
N SER A 230 -3.87 -6.00 -2.30
CA SER A 230 -5.15 -6.68 -2.59
C SER A 230 -6.31 -6.19 -1.72
N SER A 231 -6.02 -5.81 -0.47
CA SER A 231 -6.99 -5.23 0.45
C SER A 231 -6.33 -4.28 1.44
N ILE A 232 -7.10 -3.31 1.93
CA ILE A 232 -6.68 -2.37 2.97
C ILE A 232 -7.81 -2.31 4.00
N TYR A 233 -7.54 -2.76 5.22
CA TYR A 233 -8.48 -2.73 6.33
C TYR A 233 -7.89 -1.88 7.47
N ILE A 234 -8.39 -0.64 7.58
CA ILE A 234 -7.93 0.38 8.52
C ILE A 234 -9.15 1.12 9.08
N PRO A 235 -10.00 0.45 9.87
CA PRO A 235 -11.33 0.95 10.22
C PRO A 235 -11.31 2.16 11.16
N GLU A 236 -10.30 2.28 12.02
CA GLU A 236 -10.26 3.28 13.11
C GLU A 236 -9.57 4.60 12.72
N ILE A 237 -9.12 4.77 11.47
CA ILE A 237 -8.36 5.96 11.07
C ILE A 237 -9.22 7.22 11.02
N VAL A 238 -8.87 8.22 11.82
CA VAL A 238 -9.65 9.47 11.96
C VAL A 238 -9.03 10.65 11.23
N ALA A 239 -7.70 10.65 11.04
CA ALA A 239 -7.00 11.78 10.44
C ALA A 239 -5.73 11.39 9.67
N ILE A 240 -5.54 12.07 8.54
CA ILE A 240 -4.38 11.94 7.67
C ILE A 240 -3.74 13.33 7.56
N ASN A 241 -2.58 13.53 8.20
CA ASN A 241 -2.01 14.87 8.34
C ASN A 241 -1.47 15.46 7.03
N LYS A 242 -0.90 14.63 6.17
CA LYS A 242 -0.47 14.99 4.82
C LYS A 242 -1.30 14.21 3.81
N SER A 243 -0.68 13.33 3.02
CA SER A 243 -1.31 12.76 1.84
C SER A 243 -1.69 11.29 2.05
N ALA A 244 -2.71 10.86 1.31
CA ALA A 244 -3.04 9.46 1.14
C ALA A 244 -3.07 9.11 -0.35
N GLY A 245 -2.37 8.04 -0.70
CA GLY A 245 -2.23 7.57 -2.06
C GLY A 245 -2.51 6.08 -2.19
N PHE A 246 -3.37 5.73 -3.14
CA PHE A 246 -3.78 4.36 -3.46
C PHE A 246 -3.57 4.14 -4.95
N PHE A 247 -2.63 3.27 -5.31
CA PHE A 247 -2.11 3.16 -6.66
C PHE A 247 -2.08 1.71 -7.13
N GLU A 248 -2.49 1.45 -8.36
CA GLU A 248 -2.21 0.19 -9.07
C GLU A 248 -2.47 -1.06 -8.22
N SER A 249 -3.58 -1.05 -7.48
CA SER A 249 -3.97 -2.07 -6.51
C SER A 249 -5.24 -2.78 -6.95
N SER A 250 -5.44 -4.01 -6.46
CA SER A 250 -6.64 -4.83 -6.70
C SER A 250 -7.68 -4.69 -5.58
N VAL A 251 -7.62 -3.60 -4.82
CA VAL A 251 -8.61 -3.28 -3.78
C VAL A 251 -10.01 -3.12 -4.39
N GLU A 252 -11.01 -3.76 -3.78
CA GLU A 252 -12.42 -3.63 -4.19
C GLU A 252 -13.10 -2.40 -3.56
N GLU A 253 -12.65 -2.01 -2.36
CA GLU A 253 -13.19 -0.91 -1.58
C GLU A 253 -12.11 -0.11 -0.85
N LEU A 254 -12.37 1.18 -0.62
CA LEU A 254 -11.60 2.04 0.27
C LEU A 254 -12.58 2.71 1.26
N ASP A 255 -12.75 2.14 2.44
CA ASP A 255 -13.56 2.73 3.52
C ASP A 255 -12.68 3.55 4.47
N PHE A 256 -12.80 4.86 4.35
CA PHE A 256 -12.17 5.87 5.22
C PHE A 256 -13.25 6.79 5.82
N SER A 257 -14.42 6.20 6.14
CA SER A 257 -15.60 6.92 6.61
C SER A 257 -15.37 7.68 7.92
N LEU A 258 -14.39 7.31 8.74
CA LEU A 258 -14.03 8.06 9.96
C LEU A 258 -13.08 9.24 9.72
N VAL A 259 -12.45 9.34 8.54
CA VAL A 259 -11.50 10.41 8.24
C VAL A 259 -12.22 11.74 8.10
N THR A 260 -11.81 12.72 8.90
CA THR A 260 -12.44 14.06 8.90
C THR A 260 -11.68 15.10 8.08
N SER A 261 -10.37 14.90 7.88
CA SER A 261 -9.50 15.81 7.12
C SER A 261 -8.28 15.09 6.54
N ILE A 262 -7.86 15.55 5.36
CA ILE A 262 -6.61 15.17 4.69
C ILE A 262 -5.83 16.46 4.47
N GLY A 263 -4.69 16.62 5.15
CA GLY A 263 -3.95 17.90 5.11
C GLY A 263 -3.13 18.13 3.84
N GLY A 264 -2.89 17.08 3.05
CA GLY A 264 -2.21 17.08 1.76
C GLY A 264 -3.12 16.57 0.64
N ASP A 265 -2.55 15.77 -0.24
CA ASP A 265 -3.22 15.25 -1.44
C ASP A 265 -4.00 13.96 -1.11
N LEU A 266 -5.16 13.77 -1.75
CA LEU A 266 -5.82 12.47 -1.85
C LEU A 266 -5.71 11.99 -3.29
N THR A 267 -5.02 10.86 -3.49
CA THR A 267 -4.83 10.26 -4.81
C THR A 267 -5.30 8.82 -4.84
N ILE A 268 -6.21 8.50 -5.77
CA ILE A 268 -6.75 7.16 -6.00
C ILE A 268 -6.61 6.90 -7.50
N GLU A 269 -5.62 6.12 -7.90
CA GLU A 269 -5.21 5.98 -9.29
C GLU A 269 -5.00 4.52 -9.72
N ASN A 270 -5.54 4.15 -10.88
CA ASN A 270 -5.30 2.85 -11.52
C ASN A 270 -5.69 1.63 -10.65
N ASN A 271 -6.73 1.75 -9.81
CA ASN A 271 -7.27 0.61 -9.06
C ASN A 271 -8.45 0.03 -9.83
N GLU A 272 -8.17 -0.86 -10.78
CA GLU A 272 -9.17 -1.31 -11.77
C GLU A 272 -10.37 -2.02 -11.13
N GLN A 273 -10.17 -2.72 -10.01
CA GLN A 273 -11.21 -3.47 -9.28
C GLN A 273 -11.96 -2.62 -8.24
N LEU A 274 -11.52 -1.39 -7.99
CA LEU A 274 -12.11 -0.51 -6.99
C LEU A 274 -13.53 -0.12 -7.42
N SER A 275 -14.52 -0.53 -6.64
CA SER A 275 -15.94 -0.30 -6.92
C SER A 275 -16.59 0.66 -5.93
N TYR A 276 -15.96 0.87 -4.77
CA TYR A 276 -16.49 1.69 -3.68
C TYR A 276 -15.39 2.53 -3.02
N ILE A 277 -15.69 3.80 -2.76
CA ILE A 277 -14.89 4.64 -1.88
C ILE A 277 -15.80 5.29 -0.86
N ASP A 278 -15.33 5.46 0.37
CA ASP A 278 -15.98 6.26 1.40
C ASP A 278 -15.00 7.23 2.05
N PHE A 279 -15.17 8.51 1.74
CA PHE A 279 -14.52 9.61 2.44
C PHE A 279 -15.59 10.61 2.90
N GLY A 280 -16.77 10.09 3.27
CA GLY A 280 -18.00 10.85 3.48
C GLY A 280 -17.93 11.87 4.62
N ASN A 281 -16.97 11.73 5.55
CA ASN A 281 -16.72 12.68 6.62
C ASN A 281 -15.57 13.66 6.34
N VAL A 282 -14.84 13.51 5.23
CA VAL A 282 -13.75 14.43 4.88
C VAL A 282 -14.35 15.79 4.53
N THR A 283 -13.97 16.82 5.29
CA THR A 283 -14.48 18.19 5.08
C THR A 283 -13.54 19.08 4.29
N SER A 284 -12.26 18.75 4.22
CA SER A 284 -11.24 19.51 3.49
C SER A 284 -10.07 18.64 3.04
N ILE A 285 -9.55 18.95 1.86
CA ILE A 285 -8.31 18.43 1.30
C ILE A 285 -7.32 19.59 1.19
N GLY A 286 -6.21 19.52 1.91
CA GLY A 286 -5.21 20.59 1.99
C GLY A 286 -4.25 20.66 0.79
N GLY A 287 -4.27 19.64 -0.06
CA GLY A 287 -3.67 19.59 -1.39
C GLY A 287 -4.70 19.36 -2.49
N GLY A 288 -4.35 18.58 -3.50
CA GLY A 288 -5.18 18.17 -4.62
C GLY A 288 -5.98 16.90 -4.35
N LEU A 289 -7.03 16.73 -5.16
CA LEU A 289 -7.83 15.52 -5.24
C LEU A 289 -7.62 14.91 -6.62
N VAL A 290 -7.13 13.68 -6.67
CA VAL A 290 -6.90 12.93 -7.91
C VAL A 290 -7.64 11.60 -7.81
N ILE A 291 -8.62 11.38 -8.68
CA ILE A 291 -9.31 10.09 -8.83
C ILE A 291 -9.28 9.74 -10.30
N VAL A 292 -8.41 8.83 -10.71
CA VAL A 292 -8.12 8.58 -12.13
C VAL A 292 -8.05 7.08 -12.42
N ASN A 293 -8.69 6.64 -13.51
CA ASN A 293 -8.58 5.26 -14.03
C ASN A 293 -8.95 4.15 -13.02
N ASN A 294 -10.01 4.35 -12.23
CA ASN A 294 -10.59 3.30 -11.40
C ASN A 294 -11.82 2.76 -12.13
N THR A 295 -11.65 1.72 -12.95
CA THR A 295 -12.62 1.33 -14.00
C THR A 295 -13.96 0.81 -13.46
N GLU A 296 -13.95 0.08 -12.34
CA GLU A 296 -15.17 -0.43 -11.70
C GLU A 296 -15.82 0.61 -10.77
N LEU A 297 -15.19 1.77 -10.54
CA LEU A 297 -15.71 2.84 -9.69
C LEU A 297 -16.77 3.64 -10.45
N VAL A 298 -17.97 3.09 -10.55
CA VAL A 298 -19.06 3.66 -11.36
C VAL A 298 -19.80 4.84 -10.71
N SER A 299 -19.64 5.05 -9.40
CA SER A 299 -20.24 6.18 -8.66
C SER A 299 -19.22 6.80 -7.70
N ILE A 300 -19.22 8.14 -7.63
CA ILE A 300 -18.40 8.93 -6.71
C ILE A 300 -19.34 9.87 -5.94
N ASP A 301 -20.08 9.34 -4.96
CA ASP A 301 -21.08 10.07 -4.16
C ASP A 301 -20.70 10.26 -2.68
N ASN A 302 -19.79 9.43 -2.16
CA ASN A 302 -19.29 9.54 -0.78
C ASN A 302 -18.19 10.58 -0.59
N LEU A 303 -18.25 11.70 -1.32
CA LEU A 303 -17.36 12.87 -1.19
C LEU A 303 -18.13 14.14 -0.82
N ASP A 304 -19.40 14.00 -0.44
CA ASP A 304 -20.36 15.10 -0.31
C ASP A 304 -20.07 16.11 0.80
N SER A 305 -19.29 15.73 1.82
CA SER A 305 -18.90 16.62 2.92
C SER A 305 -17.73 17.54 2.60
N ILE A 306 -17.01 17.29 1.50
CA ILE A 306 -15.84 18.08 1.12
C ILE A 306 -16.28 19.52 0.81
N LYS A 307 -15.78 20.48 1.60
CA LYS A 307 -16.08 21.92 1.45
C LYS A 307 -15.01 22.64 0.65
N SER A 308 -13.75 22.24 0.79
CA SER A 308 -12.62 22.91 0.16
C SER A 308 -11.53 21.94 -0.28
N ILE A 309 -11.02 22.17 -1.49
CA ILE A 309 -9.82 21.55 -2.04
C ILE A 309 -8.82 22.67 -2.29
N GLN A 310 -7.65 22.59 -1.67
CA GLN A 310 -6.65 23.66 -1.67
C GLN A 310 -5.67 23.56 -2.86
N GLY A 311 -5.66 22.44 -3.57
CA GLY A 311 -4.99 22.21 -4.85
C GLY A 311 -5.99 22.06 -6.00
N ALA A 312 -5.59 21.30 -7.03
CA ALA A 312 -6.43 20.95 -8.16
C ALA A 312 -7.32 19.74 -7.85
N ALA A 313 -8.48 19.66 -8.49
CA ALA A 313 -9.31 18.45 -8.51
C ALA A 313 -9.29 17.85 -9.92
N ILE A 314 -8.81 16.62 -10.04
CA ILE A 314 -8.69 15.87 -11.30
C ILE A 314 -9.42 14.55 -11.13
N ILE A 315 -10.55 14.40 -11.82
CA ILE A 315 -11.45 13.26 -11.66
C ILE A 315 -11.73 12.70 -13.06
N LYS A 316 -11.13 11.55 -13.39
CA LYS A 316 -11.19 10.96 -14.74
C LYS A 316 -11.45 9.46 -14.72
N GLY A 317 -12.39 9.00 -15.55
CA GLY A 317 -12.70 7.57 -15.65
C GLY A 317 -14.02 7.29 -16.35
N ASP A 318 -14.62 6.16 -16.00
CA ASP A 318 -15.85 5.64 -16.61
C ASP A 318 -17.07 5.69 -15.68
N PHE A 319 -17.07 6.63 -14.72
CA PHE A 319 -18.13 6.77 -13.72
C PHE A 319 -19.40 7.48 -14.25
N ASP A 320 -20.57 7.02 -13.81
CA ASP A 320 -21.86 7.58 -14.17
C ASP A 320 -22.33 8.71 -13.26
N ASN A 321 -21.73 8.82 -12.08
CA ASN A 321 -22.09 9.81 -11.08
C ASN A 321 -20.86 10.37 -10.36
N CYS A 322 -20.87 11.67 -10.08
CA CYS A 322 -19.91 12.33 -9.22
C CYS A 322 -20.59 13.51 -8.52
N THR A 323 -20.72 13.45 -7.19
CA THR A 323 -21.35 14.50 -6.38
C THR A 323 -20.44 14.99 -5.28
N MET A 324 -20.47 16.31 -5.06
CA MET A 324 -19.80 16.99 -3.96
C MET A 324 -20.65 18.17 -3.51
N HIS A 325 -21.81 17.89 -2.90
CA HIS A 325 -22.83 18.90 -2.61
C HIS A 325 -22.35 20.05 -1.71
N SER A 326 -21.40 19.78 -0.80
CA SER A 326 -20.85 20.79 0.11
C SER A 326 -19.70 21.60 -0.48
N LEU A 327 -19.24 21.30 -1.71
CA LEU A 327 -18.05 21.91 -2.29
C LEU A 327 -18.26 23.41 -2.53
N LYS A 328 -17.44 24.22 -1.85
CA LYS A 328 -17.48 25.69 -1.92
C LYS A 328 -16.26 26.27 -2.61
N THR A 329 -15.11 25.61 -2.54
CA THR A 329 -13.87 26.18 -3.09
C THR A 329 -12.93 25.10 -3.62
N VAL A 330 -12.40 25.34 -4.81
CA VAL A 330 -11.23 24.65 -5.37
C VAL A 330 -10.22 25.73 -5.72
N LYS A 331 -9.06 25.73 -5.03
CA LYS A 331 -8.04 26.77 -5.21
C LYS A 331 -7.20 26.58 -6.48
N GLY A 332 -7.09 25.34 -6.97
CA GLY A 332 -6.51 25.02 -8.27
C GLY A 332 -7.54 24.92 -9.38
N SER A 333 -7.17 24.19 -10.44
CA SER A 333 -8.08 23.80 -11.52
C SER A 333 -9.06 22.72 -11.06
N PHE A 334 -10.19 22.64 -11.76
CA PHE A 334 -11.16 21.55 -11.62
C PHE A 334 -11.33 20.91 -13.00
N ASP A 335 -11.00 19.63 -13.09
CA ASP A 335 -11.04 18.84 -14.31
C ASP A 335 -11.78 17.52 -14.07
N LEU A 336 -13.05 17.48 -14.47
CA LEU A 336 -13.88 16.27 -14.42
C LEU A 336 -14.13 15.77 -15.83
N GLU A 337 -13.62 14.59 -16.17
CA GLU A 337 -13.87 13.97 -17.48
C GLU A 337 -14.33 12.52 -17.28
N THR A 338 -15.53 12.21 -17.75
CA THR A 338 -16.05 10.84 -17.71
C THR A 338 -16.65 10.42 -19.03
N THR A 339 -16.56 9.13 -19.33
CA THR A 339 -17.36 8.52 -20.39
C THR A 339 -18.79 8.22 -19.95
N GLY A 340 -19.12 8.32 -18.66
CA GLY A 340 -20.47 8.15 -18.11
C GLY A 340 -21.31 9.43 -18.09
N TYR A 341 -22.35 9.47 -17.25
CA TYR A 341 -23.39 10.51 -17.26
C TYR A 341 -23.38 11.52 -16.09
N ALA A 342 -22.21 11.84 -15.53
CA ALA A 342 -22.09 12.76 -14.40
C ALA A 342 -22.72 14.16 -14.65
N ASP A 343 -23.33 14.76 -13.62
CA ASP A 343 -23.96 16.09 -13.72
C ASP A 343 -22.94 17.23 -13.52
N CYS A 344 -22.63 17.92 -14.61
CA CYS A 344 -21.74 19.09 -14.58
C CYS A 344 -22.38 20.39 -14.03
N GLN A 345 -23.72 20.48 -13.87
CA GLN A 345 -24.37 21.74 -13.52
C GLN A 345 -23.94 22.31 -12.15
N PRO A 346 -23.81 21.52 -11.06
CA PRO A 346 -23.36 22.03 -9.77
C PRO A 346 -21.96 22.65 -9.86
N PHE A 347 -21.02 21.94 -10.49
CA PHE A 347 -19.63 22.40 -10.65
C PHE A 347 -19.52 23.62 -11.57
N LYS A 348 -20.33 23.67 -12.64
CA LYS A 348 -20.40 24.84 -13.53
C LYS A 348 -20.91 26.08 -12.80
N LYS A 349 -21.92 25.93 -11.95
CA LYS A 349 -22.43 27.01 -11.10
C LYS A 349 -21.36 27.47 -10.10
N LEU A 350 -20.66 26.51 -9.48
CA LEU A 350 -19.55 26.80 -8.57
C LEU A 350 -18.43 27.62 -9.25
N SER A 351 -18.02 27.21 -10.46
CA SER A 351 -17.05 27.94 -11.28
C SER A 351 -17.50 29.38 -11.57
N LYS A 352 -18.72 29.57 -12.07
CA LYS A 352 -19.28 30.90 -12.37
C LYS A 352 -19.38 31.82 -11.16
N ASN A 353 -19.59 31.25 -9.98
CA ASN A 353 -19.65 31.99 -8.72
C ASN A 353 -18.24 32.26 -8.13
N GLY A 354 -17.18 31.89 -8.84
CA GLY A 354 -15.79 32.08 -8.40
C GLY A 354 -15.35 31.10 -7.31
N GLY A 355 -16.06 30.00 -7.10
CA GLY A 355 -15.64 28.93 -6.18
C GLY A 355 -14.42 28.16 -6.70
N ILE A 356 -14.28 28.02 -8.01
CA ILE A 356 -13.12 27.40 -8.66
C ILE A 356 -12.18 28.52 -9.12
N LYS A 357 -10.93 28.52 -8.64
CA LYS A 357 -9.97 29.61 -8.86
C LYS A 357 -9.09 29.42 -10.09
N GLY A 358 -8.81 28.18 -10.47
CA GLY A 358 -8.12 27.84 -11.71
C GLY A 358 -9.09 27.51 -12.85
N ASP A 359 -8.57 26.83 -13.87
CA ASP A 359 -9.34 26.40 -15.03
C ASP A 359 -10.47 25.42 -14.65
N TYR A 360 -11.57 25.48 -15.38
CA TYR A 360 -12.72 24.60 -15.20
C TYR A 360 -13.02 23.80 -16.46
N THR A 361 -12.99 22.48 -16.32
CA THR A 361 -13.38 21.51 -17.33
C THR A 361 -14.37 20.53 -16.71
N CYS A 362 -15.47 20.26 -17.42
CA CYS A 362 -16.39 19.17 -17.10
C CYS A 362 -16.94 18.55 -18.39
N LYS A 363 -16.59 17.29 -18.65
CA LYS A 363 -17.00 16.54 -19.83
C LYS A 363 -17.67 15.24 -19.39
N ALA A 364 -18.94 15.06 -19.75
CA ALA A 364 -19.72 13.86 -19.49
C ALA A 364 -20.69 13.59 -20.65
N LYS A 365 -21.14 12.34 -20.81
CA LYS A 365 -22.23 12.03 -21.75
C LYS A 365 -23.52 12.71 -21.31
N THR A 366 -24.27 13.22 -22.27
CA THR A 366 -25.63 13.73 -22.03
C THR A 366 -26.62 12.57 -21.98
N LYS A 367 -27.37 12.40 -20.88
CA LYS A 367 -28.52 11.49 -20.87
C LYS A 367 -29.52 11.98 -21.93
N LYS A 368 -29.81 11.17 -22.95
CA LYS A 368 -30.90 11.46 -23.88
C LYS A 368 -32.21 11.32 -23.10
N SER A 369 -32.80 12.44 -22.72
CA SER A 369 -34.18 12.46 -22.23
C SER A 369 -35.09 11.97 -23.36
N SER A 370 -35.72 10.81 -23.19
CA SER A 370 -36.88 10.41 -23.99
C SER A 370 -38.10 11.23 -23.54
N SER A 371 -38.10 12.54 -23.84
CA SER A 371 -39.28 13.37 -23.69
C SER A 371 -40.22 13.11 -24.88
N SER A 372 -41.08 12.11 -24.77
CA SER A 372 -42.27 11.97 -25.62
C SER A 372 -43.55 12.01 -24.79
N SER A 373 -43.77 13.10 -24.07
CA SER A 373 -45.10 13.50 -23.60
C SER A 373 -45.82 14.23 -24.74
N LYS A 374 -46.41 13.46 -25.67
CA LYS A 374 -47.48 13.99 -26.52
C LYS A 374 -48.78 13.99 -25.71
N THR A 375 -49.14 15.16 -25.21
CA THR A 375 -50.53 15.51 -24.88
C THR A 375 -51.44 15.25 -26.07
N SER A 376 -52.38 14.31 -25.94
CA SER A 376 -53.53 14.18 -26.83
C SER A 376 -54.82 14.37 -26.04
N LYS A 377 -55.57 15.42 -26.42
CA LYS A 377 -56.93 15.71 -25.98
C LYS A 377 -57.89 14.64 -26.54
N SER A 378 -58.69 14.07 -25.64
CA SER A 378 -60.11 13.69 -25.76
C SER A 378 -60.69 13.36 -27.16
N SER A 379 -61.19 12.12 -27.30
CA SER A 379 -62.56 11.88 -27.78
C SER A 379 -63.10 10.51 -27.32
N LYS A 380 -64.33 10.54 -26.79
CA LYS A 380 -65.16 9.46 -26.23
C LYS A 380 -65.50 8.34 -27.23
N SER A 381 -65.57 7.10 -26.72
CA SER A 381 -66.74 6.19 -26.85
C SER A 381 -66.48 4.94 -26.00
N SER A 382 -67.08 4.85 -24.79
CA SER A 382 -68.14 3.87 -24.42
C SER A 382 -67.92 2.47 -25.03
N THR A 383 -67.83 1.39 -24.23
CA THR A 383 -68.91 0.89 -23.38
C THR A 383 -68.41 -0.18 -22.40
N LYS A 384 -68.87 -0.05 -21.14
CA LYS A 384 -69.20 -1.02 -20.08
C LYS A 384 -68.76 -2.50 -20.28
N THR A 385 -68.35 -3.30 -19.29
CA THR A 385 -68.98 -3.49 -17.97
C THR A 385 -68.14 -4.48 -17.12
N LYS A 386 -68.03 -4.21 -15.80
CA LYS A 386 -68.11 -5.12 -14.63
C LYS A 386 -67.22 -6.39 -14.55
N SER A 387 -66.35 -6.47 -13.54
CA SER A 387 -66.60 -7.08 -12.20
C SER A 387 -66.32 -8.60 -12.24
N SER A 388 -65.13 -9.03 -11.82
CA SER A 388 -64.77 -9.42 -10.44
C SER A 388 -65.01 -10.91 -10.15
N SER A 389 -63.93 -11.54 -9.68
CA SER A 389 -63.87 -12.63 -8.69
C SER A 389 -64.63 -13.93 -8.99
N LYS A 390 -63.93 -15.06 -8.86
CA LYS A 390 -64.17 -16.04 -7.77
C LYS A 390 -63.23 -17.26 -7.89
N THR A 391 -62.42 -17.49 -6.84
CA THR A 391 -62.49 -18.63 -5.89
C THR A 391 -61.79 -19.89 -6.40
N THR A 392 -60.61 -20.26 -5.88
CA THR A 392 -60.30 -20.97 -4.61
C THR A 392 -60.66 -22.45 -4.62
N SER A 393 -59.81 -23.19 -3.89
CA SER A 393 -59.83 -24.60 -3.48
C SER A 393 -59.19 -25.55 -4.49
N GLY A 394 -58.18 -26.35 -4.15
CA GLY A 394 -57.60 -26.65 -2.84
C GLY A 394 -57.11 -28.10 -2.85
N SER A 395 -55.92 -28.30 -2.27
CA SER A 395 -55.48 -29.49 -1.51
C SER A 395 -55.30 -30.83 -2.24
N ASP A 396 -54.05 -31.30 -2.38
CA ASP A 396 -53.35 -32.29 -1.54
C ASP A 396 -53.38 -33.64 -2.31
N ASP A 397 -52.39 -34.53 -2.36
CA ASP A 397 -51.23 -34.76 -1.51
C ASP A 397 -50.28 -35.76 -2.24
N SER A 398 -49.02 -35.76 -1.79
CA SER A 398 -48.16 -36.94 -1.56
C SER A 398 -47.28 -37.60 -2.65
N ALA A 399 -46.02 -37.72 -2.20
CA ALA A 399 -45.02 -38.78 -2.42
C ALA A 399 -44.26 -38.77 -3.77
N SER A 400 -42.94 -38.94 -3.86
CA SER A 400 -41.86 -39.29 -2.92
C SER A 400 -40.56 -39.26 -3.76
N GLY A 401 -39.37 -39.14 -3.13
CA GLY A 401 -38.14 -39.58 -3.80
C GLY A 401 -36.91 -38.68 -3.67
N ASN A 402 -36.38 -38.62 -2.45
CA ASN A 402 -34.96 -38.70 -2.09
C ASN A 402 -33.91 -38.70 -3.23
N LYS A 403 -33.01 -37.71 -3.27
CA LYS A 403 -31.56 -37.87 -2.99
C LYS A 403 -30.78 -36.63 -3.41
N ASN A 404 -30.01 -36.13 -2.45
CA ASN A 404 -29.10 -35.01 -2.56
C ASN A 404 -27.65 -35.55 -2.64
N ILE A 405 -26.79 -34.77 -3.31
CA ILE A 405 -25.34 -34.61 -3.07
C ILE A 405 -24.41 -35.77 -3.50
N SER A 406 -23.54 -35.53 -4.50
CA SER A 406 -22.15 -35.11 -4.24
C SER A 406 -21.26 -34.98 -5.50
N SER A 407 -20.35 -34.01 -5.43
CA SER A 407 -18.97 -33.98 -5.95
C SER A 407 -18.71 -33.93 -7.46
N SER A 408 -18.26 -32.76 -7.93
CA SER A 408 -17.45 -32.60 -9.13
C SER A 408 -15.99 -32.43 -8.74
N SER A 409 -15.18 -33.45 -9.03
CA SER A 409 -13.74 -33.32 -9.25
C SER A 409 -13.51 -33.12 -10.75
N SER A 410 -12.62 -32.21 -11.13
CA SER A 410 -12.08 -32.18 -12.49
C SER A 410 -10.59 -31.88 -12.47
N SER A 411 -9.89 -32.84 -13.05
CA SER A 411 -8.47 -33.03 -13.19
C SER A 411 -7.82 -32.11 -14.21
N SER A 412 -6.55 -31.80 -13.91
CA SER A 412 -5.44 -31.41 -14.77
C SER A 412 -5.43 -31.98 -16.19
N SER A 413 -5.01 -31.15 -17.15
CA SER A 413 -4.38 -31.61 -18.39
C SER A 413 -3.21 -30.68 -18.75
N SER A 414 -2.04 -31.30 -18.95
CA SER A 414 -0.77 -30.69 -19.33
C SER A 414 -0.52 -30.86 -20.84
N ALA A 415 0.05 -29.85 -21.48
CA ALA A 415 0.84 -29.85 -22.73
C ALA A 415 1.13 -28.38 -23.08
N GLU A 416 2.25 -27.93 -23.63
CA GLU A 416 3.51 -28.51 -24.09
C GLU A 416 4.51 -27.33 -24.20
N VAL A 417 5.78 -27.61 -23.95
CA VAL A 417 6.91 -26.69 -24.14
C VAL A 417 7.32 -26.71 -25.62
N SER A 418 7.55 -25.53 -26.21
CA SER A 418 8.40 -25.43 -27.40
C SER A 418 9.26 -24.16 -27.38
N SER A 419 10.52 -24.39 -27.68
CA SER A 419 11.69 -23.52 -27.59
C SER A 419 12.00 -22.87 -28.94
N ILE A 420 12.44 -21.60 -28.94
CA ILE A 420 13.21 -21.00 -30.03
C ILE A 420 14.33 -20.13 -29.45
N SER A 421 15.53 -20.31 -30.00
CA SER A 421 16.81 -19.72 -29.61
C SER A 421 17.33 -18.73 -30.66
N SER A 422 18.35 -17.97 -30.23
CA SER A 422 19.50 -17.42 -30.99
C SER A 422 19.52 -15.93 -31.44
N THR A 423 20.28 -15.14 -30.67
CA THR A 423 21.46 -14.31 -31.02
C THR A 423 21.54 -13.50 -32.32
N SER A 424 21.94 -12.22 -32.22
CA SER A 424 23.15 -11.69 -32.88
C SER A 424 23.62 -10.33 -32.30
N LYS A 425 24.93 -10.10 -32.40
CA LYS A 425 25.74 -8.97 -31.90
C LYS A 425 26.00 -7.92 -33.00
N GLY A 426 26.34 -6.69 -32.57
CA GLY A 426 27.34 -5.82 -33.22
C GLY A 426 26.80 -4.51 -33.78
N ASP A 427 27.14 -3.35 -33.18
CA ASP A 427 28.37 -2.60 -33.51
C ASP A 427 28.45 -1.28 -32.74
N ALA A 428 29.65 -0.98 -32.24
CA ALA A 428 30.01 0.26 -31.56
C ALA A 428 30.80 1.16 -32.50
N SER A 429 30.54 2.46 -32.50
CA SER A 429 31.44 3.48 -33.05
C SER A 429 31.18 4.86 -32.43
N PHE A 430 32.21 5.33 -31.71
CA PHE A 430 32.57 6.67 -31.24
C PHE A 430 31.87 7.89 -31.86
N LEU A 431 31.50 8.87 -31.01
CA LEU A 431 31.83 10.29 -31.16
C LEU A 431 31.66 11.06 -29.83
N LYS A 432 32.49 12.10 -29.69
CA LYS A 432 32.88 12.80 -28.45
C LYS A 432 31.85 13.82 -27.94
N CYS A 433 31.77 13.88 -26.60
CA CYS A 433 31.74 15.06 -25.72
C CYS A 433 30.74 16.21 -26.02
N SER A 434 29.70 16.36 -25.19
CA SER A 434 29.37 17.63 -24.52
C SER A 434 28.31 17.39 -23.44
N SER A 435 28.48 18.13 -22.35
CA SER A 435 27.82 18.04 -21.05
C SER A 435 26.42 18.67 -21.02
N VAL A 436 25.38 17.88 -20.68
CA VAL A 436 24.20 18.32 -19.92
C VAL A 436 23.60 17.06 -19.25
N PHE A 437 23.63 16.97 -17.92
CA PHE A 437 23.02 15.86 -17.17
C PHE A 437 21.49 16.02 -17.16
N SER A 438 20.80 15.25 -17.98
CA SER A 438 19.38 14.92 -17.81
C SER A 438 19.26 13.43 -17.52
N THR A 439 18.95 13.07 -16.27
CA THR A 439 18.62 11.70 -15.87
C THR A 439 17.26 11.31 -16.44
N MET A 440 17.29 10.52 -17.50
CA MET A 440 16.16 9.68 -17.92
C MET A 440 16.18 8.41 -17.05
N ALA A 441 15.15 8.22 -16.22
CA ALA A 441 14.86 6.92 -15.65
C ALA A 441 14.06 6.13 -16.71
N ALA A 442 14.74 5.19 -17.37
CA ALA A 442 14.11 4.19 -18.21
C ALA A 442 13.93 2.92 -17.38
N ILE A 443 12.67 2.59 -17.12
CA ILE A 443 12.21 1.29 -16.62
C ILE A 443 12.47 0.27 -17.72
N PHE A 444 13.33 -0.72 -17.48
CA PHE A 444 13.50 -1.87 -18.35
C PHE A 444 12.78 -3.07 -17.73
N PHE A 445 11.71 -3.52 -18.41
CA PHE A 445 11.09 -4.81 -18.17
C PHE A 445 11.98 -5.93 -18.76
N SER A 446 12.05 -7.01 -18.00
CA SER A 446 12.68 -8.32 -18.18
C SER A 446 12.92 -8.87 -19.60
N LEU A 447 14.08 -9.53 -19.80
CA LEU A 447 14.23 -10.83 -20.49
C LEU A 447 15.66 -11.38 -20.34
N LEU A 448 15.91 -12.09 -19.23
CA LEU A 448 16.72 -13.33 -19.05
C LEU A 448 17.05 -13.54 -17.58
#